data_AF-S6HE40-F1
#
_entry.id   AF-S6HE40-F1
#
_cell.length_a   1.000
_cell.length_b   1.000
_cell.length_c   1.000
_cell.angle_alpha   90.00
_cell.angle_beta   90.00
_cell.angle_gamma   90.00
#
_symmetry.space_group_name_H-M   'P 1'
#
loop_
_entity.id
_entity.type
_entity.pdbx_description
1 polymer ?
#
loop_
_entity_poly.entity_id
_entity_poly.type
_entity_poly.pdbx_seq_one_letter_code
_entity_poly.pdbx_strand_id
1 'polypeptide(L)'
;MQLTRRTVLAGLAITSALVPAGYFGGRKVRAYLEKRDGTPPQARVETADISIQRLSSRLRGIWTVKITGDAEGLYGLPADGLELLLDSAERGRALRGFIDTPENLRAPALPRYKVIGDLVGASPALIRWRLLDRDSARYAPRYEFTVTLDEAQATLDAMGTDVLAGHIQPVDPQTGMTGPKLGFMALKHAFPKAHYRIATSPEFVAWATAPENRLYHQLWHASRDLWHELSETRRNALRGLGWQPGPLGAERHARGRNMDRNGSGVDFFFMHRHMLTIARPLNAPPAWRHFPLPQPAAEQDWAGFARYFENVDGCSVPPTWLTPSDEKFTEGVELIKSPETFHTNFQMWDSRYRDADYLSRVTLGQFGTELELGLHDWLHIRWASIPRDPINGSPVPAGREPADFSNRWFAPEYDCLVDSFSSHVNPLFWCFHGWIDERLEDWFDAHQRVHPGQIVRRRLLGVDWFEPGPWVEINEPWMGPLTHGCFSQPGVTAIKPLEKDIEIMKLALEIACNTDDELAQALNKAPYRSPYARNLPVRTHVGKA
;
A
#
# COMPACT_ATOMS: atom_id res chain seq x y z
N MET A 1 -21.44 -38.44 30.26
CA MET A 1 -22.06 -39.29 29.23
C MET A 1 -20.94 -39.99 28.45
N GLN A 2 -20.67 -41.28 28.71
CA GLN A 2 -19.57 -42.01 28.08
C GLN A 2 -20.00 -42.52 26.70
N LEU A 3 -19.49 -41.90 25.64
CA LEU A 3 -19.69 -42.35 24.27
C LEU A 3 -18.64 -43.44 23.96
N THR A 4 -19.10 -44.66 23.68
CA THR A 4 -18.22 -45.80 23.36
C THR A 4 -17.80 -45.79 21.90
N ARG A 5 -16.62 -46.37 21.59
CA ARG A 5 -16.02 -46.42 20.23
C ARG A 5 -16.98 -46.92 19.13
N ARG A 6 -17.96 -47.76 19.47
CA ARG A 6 -18.93 -48.29 18.52
C ARG A 6 -19.99 -47.26 18.08
N THR A 7 -20.40 -46.35 18.95
CA THR A 7 -21.40 -45.33 18.62
C THR A 7 -20.85 -44.25 17.69
N VAL A 8 -19.53 -43.97 17.78
CA VAL A 8 -18.85 -43.03 16.87
C VAL A 8 -18.61 -43.63 15.48
N LEU A 9 -18.24 -44.91 15.41
CA LEU A 9 -18.06 -45.61 14.13
C LEU A 9 -19.38 -45.82 13.38
N ALA A 10 -20.49 -46.01 14.10
CA ALA A 10 -21.83 -46.06 13.48
C ALA A 10 -22.25 -44.73 12.84
N GLY A 11 -21.84 -43.58 13.40
CA GLY A 11 -22.10 -42.26 12.80
C GLY A 11 -21.24 -41.95 11.55
N LEU A 12 -20.06 -42.56 11.46
CA LEU A 12 -19.16 -42.41 10.31
C LEU A 12 -19.60 -43.22 9.08
N ALA A 13 -20.31 -44.34 9.28
CA ALA A 13 -20.86 -45.13 8.18
C ALA A 13 -22.07 -44.46 7.49
N ILE A 14 -22.78 -43.55 8.18
CA ILE A 14 -23.95 -42.86 7.63
C ILE A 14 -23.55 -41.57 6.87
N THR A 15 -22.34 -41.05 7.09
CA THR A 15 -21.86 -39.79 6.47
C THR A 15 -20.98 -39.98 5.24
N SER A 16 -20.69 -41.22 4.83
CA SER A 16 -19.88 -41.53 3.64
C SER A 16 -20.57 -41.32 2.29
N ALA A 17 -21.79 -40.77 2.27
CA ALA A 17 -22.56 -40.55 1.04
C ALA A 17 -22.48 -39.11 0.48
N LEU A 18 -21.86 -38.14 1.16
CA LEU A 18 -21.82 -36.74 0.68
C LEU A 18 -20.45 -36.09 0.99
N VAL A 19 -19.60 -35.98 -0.03
CA VAL A 19 -18.34 -35.21 -0.06
C VAL A 19 -18.64 -33.93 -0.86
N PRO A 20 -18.37 -32.71 -0.34
CA PRO A 20 -17.03 -32.24 0.03
C PRO A 20 -16.92 -31.52 1.38
N ALA A 21 -17.72 -31.91 2.39
CA ALA A 21 -17.56 -31.41 3.77
C ALA A 21 -16.53 -32.21 4.61
N GLY A 22 -16.10 -33.40 4.12
CA GLY A 22 -15.25 -34.34 4.87
C GLY A 22 -13.78 -33.92 5.04
N TYR A 23 -13.24 -33.03 4.20
CA TYR A 23 -11.81 -32.71 4.21
C TYR A 23 -11.42 -31.72 5.33
N PHE A 24 -12.27 -30.73 5.61
CA PHE A 24 -12.07 -29.78 6.73
C PHE A 24 -12.56 -30.34 8.06
N GLY A 25 -13.68 -31.08 8.07
CA GLY A 25 -14.15 -31.81 9.25
C GLY A 25 -13.16 -32.89 9.68
N GLY A 26 -12.58 -33.62 8.72
CA GLY A 26 -11.60 -34.67 8.96
C GLY A 26 -10.30 -34.19 9.59
N ARG A 27 -9.79 -32.99 9.28
CA ARG A 27 -8.59 -32.44 9.93
C ARG A 27 -8.83 -32.03 11.38
N LYS A 28 -9.97 -31.40 11.68
CA LYS A 28 -10.33 -31.05 13.07
C LYS A 28 -10.63 -32.30 13.90
N VAL A 29 -11.31 -33.28 13.31
CA VAL A 29 -11.57 -34.58 13.95
C VAL A 29 -10.27 -35.37 14.13
N ARG A 30 -9.36 -35.37 13.15
CA ARG A 30 -8.05 -36.02 13.26
C ARG A 30 -7.13 -35.32 14.25
N ALA A 31 -7.11 -34.00 14.33
CA ALA A 31 -6.39 -33.25 15.38
C ALA A 31 -7.00 -33.47 16.78
N TYR A 32 -8.32 -33.65 16.87
CA TYR A 32 -9.00 -34.00 18.12
C TYR A 32 -8.74 -35.46 18.54
N LEU A 33 -8.65 -36.39 17.58
CA LEU A 33 -8.31 -37.81 17.81
C LEU A 33 -6.80 -38.05 17.97
N GLU A 34 -5.95 -37.18 17.40
CA GLU A 34 -4.49 -37.14 17.55
C GLU A 34 -4.04 -36.16 18.64
N LYS A 35 -4.91 -35.82 19.60
CA LYS A 35 -4.46 -35.43 20.94
C LYS A 35 -3.78 -36.64 21.58
N ARG A 36 -2.56 -36.92 21.11
CA ARG A 36 -1.63 -37.79 21.81
C ARG A 36 -1.12 -36.98 22.99
N ASP A 37 -1.38 -37.47 24.19
CA ASP A 37 -0.51 -37.18 25.33
C ASP A 37 0.89 -37.70 24.95
N GLY A 38 1.78 -36.80 24.51
CA GLY A 38 3.14 -37.13 24.06
C GLY A 38 3.76 -36.04 23.17
N THR A 39 5.10 -35.96 23.17
CA THR A 39 5.86 -35.02 22.34
C THR A 39 5.64 -35.29 20.84
N PRO A 40 5.51 -34.26 19.98
CA PRO A 40 5.41 -34.44 18.53
C PRO A 40 6.59 -35.25 17.96
N PRO A 41 6.36 -36.18 17.01
CA PRO A 41 7.39 -37.12 16.58
C PRO A 41 8.49 -36.48 15.71
N GLN A 42 8.16 -35.46 14.90
CA GLN A 42 9.10 -34.74 14.03
C GLN A 42 8.65 -33.30 13.84
N ALA A 43 9.61 -32.37 13.78
CA ALA A 43 9.35 -30.97 13.44
C ALA A 43 8.90 -30.84 11.97
N ARG A 44 8.12 -29.81 11.68
CA ARG A 44 7.70 -29.44 10.33
C ARG A 44 7.97 -27.96 10.12
N VAL A 45 8.00 -27.54 8.85
CA VAL A 45 8.02 -26.11 8.53
C VAL A 45 6.67 -25.52 8.96
N GLU A 46 6.70 -24.62 9.93
CA GLU A 46 5.52 -23.97 10.49
C GLU A 46 5.64 -22.46 10.27
N THR A 47 4.80 -21.92 9.40
CA THR A 47 4.69 -20.48 9.14
C THR A 47 3.64 -19.86 10.05
N ALA A 48 3.79 -18.57 10.35
CA ALA A 48 2.75 -17.80 11.03
C ALA A 48 1.42 -17.84 10.25
N ASP A 49 0.31 -18.00 10.97
CA ASP A 49 -1.03 -17.75 10.41
C ASP A 49 -1.31 -16.24 10.30
N ILE A 50 -2.43 -15.86 9.68
CA ILE A 50 -2.79 -14.46 9.45
C ILE A 50 -2.83 -13.65 10.76
N SER A 51 -3.29 -14.25 11.86
CA SER A 51 -3.37 -13.56 13.15
C SER A 51 -1.99 -13.19 13.70
N ILE A 52 -1.04 -14.11 13.60
CA ILE A 52 0.35 -13.88 14.01
C ILE A 52 1.08 -12.95 13.04
N GLN A 53 0.77 -13.00 11.74
CA GLN A 53 1.31 -12.05 10.75
C GLN A 53 0.87 -10.61 11.07
N ARG A 54 -0.41 -10.41 11.39
CA ARG A 54 -0.95 -9.11 11.81
C ARG A 54 -0.37 -8.63 13.13
N LEU A 55 -0.27 -9.51 14.12
CA LEU A 55 0.41 -9.20 15.39
C LEU A 55 1.87 -8.79 15.13
N SER A 56 2.59 -9.53 14.29
CA SER A 56 3.97 -9.20 13.90
C SER A 56 4.06 -7.83 13.24
N SER A 57 3.13 -7.50 12.35
CA SER A 57 3.08 -6.18 11.70
C SER A 57 2.84 -5.04 12.70
N ARG A 58 2.00 -5.28 13.72
CA ARG A 58 1.78 -4.30 14.81
C ARG A 58 2.99 -4.18 15.73
N LEU A 59 3.69 -5.27 16.03
CA LEU A 59 4.89 -5.23 16.86
C LEU A 59 6.07 -4.56 16.16
N ARG A 60 6.18 -4.72 14.83
CA ARG A 60 7.32 -4.23 14.07
C ARG A 60 7.43 -2.69 14.13
N GLY A 61 8.60 -2.19 14.51
CA GLY A 61 8.92 -0.76 14.50
C GLY A 61 9.80 -0.33 15.67
N ILE A 62 9.82 0.99 15.92
CA ILE A 62 10.55 1.65 16.99
C ILE A 62 9.57 1.98 18.12
N TRP A 63 10.01 1.79 19.36
CA TRP A 63 9.20 2.00 20.54
C TRP A 63 9.98 2.79 21.59
N THR A 64 9.39 3.86 22.12
CA THR A 64 9.93 4.57 23.28
C THR A 64 9.60 3.78 24.54
N VAL A 65 10.61 3.44 25.34
CA VAL A 65 10.48 2.59 26.52
C VAL A 65 10.47 3.43 27.80
N LYS A 66 9.60 3.02 28.73
CA LYS A 66 9.58 3.50 30.11
C LYS A 66 9.51 2.31 31.07
N ILE A 67 10.41 2.28 32.05
CA ILE A 67 10.45 1.27 33.09
C ILE A 67 10.11 1.95 34.42
N THR A 68 9.26 1.33 35.23
CA THR A 68 8.81 1.88 36.51
C THR A 68 9.00 0.88 37.65
N GLY A 69 9.37 1.39 38.83
CA GLY A 69 9.62 0.59 40.04
C GLY A 69 10.87 1.05 40.79
N ASP A 70 11.17 0.41 41.90
CA ASP A 70 12.29 0.76 42.80
C ASP A 70 13.68 0.36 42.27
N ALA A 71 13.76 -0.18 41.05
CA ALA A 71 15.03 -0.53 40.41
C ALA A 71 15.52 0.59 39.47
N GLU A 72 16.83 0.83 39.43
CA GLU A 72 17.50 1.88 38.64
C GLU A 72 17.41 1.72 37.10
N GLY A 73 16.52 0.88 36.57
CA GLY A 73 16.36 0.59 35.14
C GLY A 73 17.04 -0.70 34.69
N LEU A 74 17.42 -0.76 33.40
CA LEU A 74 18.18 -1.88 32.85
C LEU A 74 19.68 -1.69 33.15
N TYR A 75 20.35 -2.75 33.60
CA TYR A 75 21.75 -2.68 33.98
C TYR A 75 22.62 -2.17 32.82
N GLY A 76 23.45 -1.16 33.09
CA GLY A 76 24.35 -0.58 32.08
C GLY A 76 23.67 0.33 31.05
N LEU A 77 22.39 0.66 31.23
CA LEU A 77 21.64 1.64 30.44
C LEU A 77 21.06 2.74 31.34
N PRO A 78 20.77 3.94 30.80
CA PRO A 78 20.07 4.97 31.56
C PRO A 78 18.66 4.52 31.95
N ALA A 79 18.12 5.09 33.04
CA ALA A 79 16.80 4.77 33.55
C ALA A 79 15.65 5.20 32.59
N ASP A 80 15.87 6.29 31.85
CA ASP A 80 14.93 6.87 30.90
C ASP A 80 15.60 7.11 29.54
N GLY A 81 14.79 7.41 28.52
CA GLY A 81 15.27 7.73 27.17
C GLY A 81 15.75 6.50 26.40
N LEU A 82 15.14 5.33 26.64
CA LEU A 82 15.44 4.10 25.92
C LEU A 82 14.49 3.90 24.74
N GLU A 83 15.02 3.27 23.70
CA GLU A 83 14.24 2.79 22.57
C GLU A 83 14.38 1.28 22.40
N LEU A 84 13.28 0.67 21.96
CA LEU A 84 13.18 -0.74 21.63
C LEU A 84 12.86 -0.87 20.14
N LEU A 85 13.72 -1.57 19.41
CA LEU A 85 13.45 -2.03 18.05
C LEU A 85 12.84 -3.43 18.16
N LEU A 86 11.68 -3.63 17.53
CA LEU A 86 11.08 -4.96 17.38
C LEU A 86 10.93 -5.30 15.90
N ASP A 87 11.30 -6.52 15.54
CA ASP A 87 11.14 -7.08 14.21
C ASP A 87 10.67 -8.54 14.28
N SER A 88 9.97 -8.95 13.22
CA SER A 88 9.52 -10.30 12.95
C SER A 88 9.45 -10.45 11.43
N ALA A 89 9.97 -11.56 10.90
CA ALA A 89 9.83 -11.86 9.48
C ALA A 89 8.36 -12.02 9.10
N GLU A 90 7.98 -11.69 7.86
CA GLU A 90 6.58 -11.66 7.42
C GLU A 90 5.80 -12.94 7.75
N ARG A 91 6.36 -14.11 7.44
CA ARG A 91 5.77 -15.42 7.81
C ARG A 91 6.47 -16.08 9.00
N GLY A 92 7.30 -15.32 9.70
CA GLY A 92 8.09 -15.75 10.83
C GLY A 92 7.27 -15.89 12.10
N ARG A 93 7.75 -16.74 13.01
CA ARG A 93 7.17 -16.95 14.35
C ARG A 93 8.15 -16.55 15.44
N ALA A 94 9.25 -15.92 15.08
CA ALA A 94 10.26 -15.41 16.00
C ALA A 94 10.08 -13.91 16.18
N LEU A 95 10.28 -13.42 17.41
CA LEU A 95 10.37 -12.01 17.74
C LEU A 95 11.84 -11.68 18.03
N ARG A 96 12.35 -10.63 17.41
CA ARG A 96 13.75 -10.22 17.51
C ARG A 96 13.86 -8.70 17.56
N GLY A 97 15.05 -8.20 17.85
CA GLY A 97 15.27 -6.75 17.94
C GLY A 97 16.36 -6.37 18.94
N PHE A 98 16.33 -5.12 19.38
CA PHE A 98 17.36 -4.52 20.24
C PHE A 98 16.76 -3.48 21.17
N ILE A 99 17.38 -3.26 22.33
CA ILE A 99 17.04 -2.17 23.23
C ILE A 99 18.30 -1.46 23.70
N ASP A 100 18.32 -0.14 23.55
CA ASP A 100 19.42 0.74 23.92
C ASP A 100 18.98 2.21 23.88
N THR A 101 19.90 3.16 24.04
CA THR A 101 19.62 4.57 23.74
C THR A 101 19.42 4.79 22.24
N PRO A 102 18.65 5.82 21.84
CA PRO A 102 18.43 6.16 20.45
C PRO A 102 19.74 6.35 19.66
N GLU A 103 20.74 6.98 20.25
CA GLU A 103 22.03 7.24 19.62
C GLU A 103 22.75 5.93 19.31
N ASN A 104 22.76 4.98 20.25
CA ASN A 104 23.45 3.71 20.03
C ASN A 104 22.69 2.80 19.05
N LEU A 105 21.35 2.84 19.02
CA LEU A 105 20.55 2.13 18.02
C LEU A 105 20.75 2.66 16.58
N ARG A 106 21.38 3.82 16.43
CA ARG A 106 21.74 4.42 15.12
C ARG A 106 23.24 4.38 14.86
N ALA A 107 24.03 3.93 15.83
CA ALA A 107 25.48 3.79 15.72
C ALA A 107 25.88 2.41 15.15
N PRO A 108 27.11 2.28 14.60
CA PRO A 108 27.65 1.00 14.17
C PRO A 108 27.96 0.02 15.31
N ALA A 109 28.04 0.50 16.56
CA ALA A 109 28.32 -0.34 17.71
C ALA A 109 27.13 -1.27 17.98
N LEU A 110 27.42 -2.53 18.35
CA LEU A 110 26.38 -3.50 18.68
C LEU A 110 25.53 -2.98 19.85
N PRO A 111 24.19 -2.96 19.78
CA PRO A 111 23.37 -2.54 20.91
C PRO A 111 23.60 -3.40 22.17
N ARG A 112 23.39 -2.82 23.35
CA ARG A 112 23.62 -3.44 24.66
C ARG A 112 22.86 -4.75 24.81
N TYR A 113 21.57 -4.72 24.50
CA TYR A 113 20.68 -5.86 24.67
C TYR A 113 20.07 -6.27 23.34
N LYS A 114 20.11 -7.58 23.07
CA LYS A 114 19.38 -8.22 21.98
C LYS A 114 18.06 -8.78 22.48
N VAL A 115 16.97 -8.50 21.77
CA VAL A 115 15.66 -9.12 22.01
C VAL A 115 15.62 -10.50 21.35
N ILE A 116 15.17 -11.49 22.10
CA ILE A 116 14.87 -12.83 21.58
C ILE A 116 13.55 -13.35 22.15
N GLY A 117 12.65 -13.76 21.29
CA GLY A 117 11.35 -14.33 21.66
C GLY A 117 10.73 -15.10 20.51
N ASP A 118 9.52 -15.58 20.76
CA ASP A 118 8.71 -16.28 19.78
C ASP A 118 7.24 -15.89 19.95
N LEU A 119 6.48 -16.07 18.86
CA LEU A 119 5.06 -15.76 18.80
C LEU A 119 4.22 -17.05 18.87
N VAL A 120 4.78 -18.14 19.40
CA VAL A 120 4.04 -19.40 19.54
C VAL A 120 3.04 -19.27 20.69
N GLY A 121 1.76 -19.27 20.35
CA GLY A 121 0.69 -19.04 21.32
C GLY A 121 0.60 -17.60 21.82
N ALA A 122 1.33 -16.67 21.18
CA ALA A 122 1.21 -15.25 21.48
C ALA A 122 -0.11 -14.69 20.95
N SER A 123 -0.60 -13.67 21.62
CA SER A 123 -1.75 -12.87 21.21
C SER A 123 -1.54 -11.43 21.71
N PRO A 124 -2.37 -10.46 21.30
CA PRO A 124 -2.33 -9.13 21.90
C PRO A 124 -2.41 -9.15 23.44
N ALA A 125 -3.08 -10.15 24.03
CA ALA A 125 -3.17 -10.30 25.48
C ALA A 125 -1.94 -10.96 26.15
N LEU A 126 -1.00 -11.52 25.38
CA LEU A 126 0.20 -12.15 25.93
C LEU A 126 1.32 -12.24 24.88
N ILE A 127 2.37 -11.45 25.09
CA ILE A 127 3.60 -11.48 24.30
C ILE A 127 4.77 -11.63 25.28
N ARG A 128 5.74 -12.46 24.93
CA ARG A 128 6.91 -12.75 25.77
C ARG A 128 8.20 -12.71 24.96
N TRP A 129 9.23 -12.13 25.56
CA TRP A 129 10.60 -12.18 25.04
C TRP A 129 11.59 -12.08 26.18
N ARG A 130 12.87 -12.24 25.85
CA ARG A 130 13.99 -12.05 26.76
C ARG A 130 14.97 -11.04 26.17
N LEU A 131 15.75 -10.42 27.04
CA LEU A 131 16.92 -9.64 26.65
C LEU A 131 18.18 -10.45 26.91
N LEU A 132 19.02 -10.60 25.89
CA LEU A 132 20.35 -11.15 26.00
C LEU A 132 21.34 -9.99 26.13
N ASP A 133 22.16 -10.03 27.17
CA ASP A 133 23.20 -9.02 27.39
C ASP A 133 24.44 -9.37 26.57
N ARG A 134 24.89 -8.45 25.70
CA ARG A 134 26.07 -8.67 24.85
C ARG A 134 27.35 -8.89 25.67
N ASP A 135 27.41 -8.34 26.89
CA ASP A 135 28.59 -8.44 27.75
C ASP A 135 28.50 -9.64 28.71
N SER A 136 27.39 -10.40 28.68
CA SER A 136 27.23 -11.60 29.52
C SER A 136 27.96 -12.81 28.95
N ALA A 137 28.50 -13.65 29.84
CA ALA A 137 29.06 -14.94 29.45
C ALA A 137 27.97 -15.80 28.77
N ARG A 138 28.22 -16.23 27.54
CA ARG A 138 27.33 -17.07 26.71
C ARG A 138 26.01 -16.42 26.27
N TYR A 139 25.89 -15.09 26.25
CA TYR A 139 24.64 -14.40 25.88
C TYR A 139 23.43 -14.91 26.67
N ALA A 140 23.59 -15.05 27.99
CA ALA A 140 22.52 -15.53 28.86
C ALA A 140 21.37 -14.51 28.95
N PRO A 141 20.10 -14.96 29.08
CA PRO A 141 18.99 -14.07 29.36
C PRO A 141 19.22 -13.29 30.65
N ARG A 142 19.10 -11.96 30.57
CA ARG A 142 19.27 -11.04 31.69
C ARG A 142 17.94 -10.50 32.21
N TYR A 143 16.93 -10.46 31.34
CA TYR A 143 15.58 -10.00 31.65
C TYR A 143 14.55 -10.82 30.89
N GLU A 144 13.42 -11.13 31.53
CA GLU A 144 12.23 -11.67 30.87
C GLU A 144 11.11 -10.62 30.84
N PHE A 145 10.46 -10.50 29.69
CA PHE A 145 9.34 -9.58 29.47
C PHE A 145 8.06 -10.39 29.29
N THR A 146 6.99 -9.92 29.94
CA THR A 146 5.63 -10.40 29.74
C THR A 146 4.72 -9.21 29.62
N VAL A 147 4.19 -9.00 28.41
CA VAL A 147 3.47 -7.78 28.04
C VAL A 147 2.18 -8.08 27.30
N THR A 148 1.30 -7.10 27.30
CA THR A 148 0.09 -7.02 26.49
C THR A 148 0.22 -5.85 25.52
N LEU A 149 -0.33 -6.01 24.33
CA LEU A 149 -0.51 -4.95 23.35
C LEU A 149 -1.93 -4.40 23.50
N ASP A 150 -2.05 -3.13 23.85
CA ASP A 150 -3.36 -2.49 24.00
C ASP A 150 -4.10 -2.48 22.65
N GLU A 151 -5.35 -2.93 22.67
CA GLU A 151 -6.23 -2.97 21.50
C GLU A 151 -7.22 -1.79 21.48
N ALA A 152 -7.40 -1.06 22.59
CA ALA A 152 -8.39 0.00 22.70
C ALA A 152 -8.09 1.20 21.77
N GLN A 153 -6.82 1.36 21.35
CA GLN A 153 -6.39 2.35 20.34
C GLN A 153 -6.14 1.74 18.95
N ALA A 154 -6.17 0.40 18.82
CA ALA A 154 -5.64 -0.34 17.68
C ALA A 154 -6.52 -0.33 16.42
N THR A 155 -7.82 -0.11 16.57
CA THR A 155 -8.77 -0.12 15.45
C THR A 155 -8.75 1.15 14.62
N LEU A 156 -8.01 2.18 15.03
CA LEU A 156 -8.05 3.48 14.40
C LEU A 156 -6.67 3.93 13.87
N ASP A 157 -5.57 3.73 14.59
CA ASP A 157 -4.30 4.38 14.21
C ASP A 157 -3.21 3.43 13.76
N ALA A 158 -3.22 3.09 12.46
CA ALA A 158 -2.09 2.41 11.78
C ALA A 158 -0.80 3.28 11.70
N MET A 159 -0.70 4.37 12.47
CA MET A 159 0.39 5.35 12.43
C MET A 159 0.92 5.73 13.83
N GLY A 160 0.91 4.80 14.80
CA GLY A 160 1.77 4.87 16.00
C GLY A 160 1.14 5.34 17.31
N THR A 161 0.09 4.65 17.75
CA THR A 161 -0.42 4.76 19.13
C THR A 161 -0.47 3.40 19.83
N ASP A 162 0.12 2.36 19.23
CA ASP A 162 0.22 1.06 19.89
C ASP A 162 1.01 1.21 21.20
N VAL A 163 0.44 0.69 22.29
CA VAL A 163 1.08 0.65 23.61
C VAL A 163 1.32 -0.80 24.00
N LEU A 164 2.56 -1.13 24.32
CA LEU A 164 2.91 -2.35 25.03
C LEU A 164 2.97 -2.02 26.52
N ALA A 165 2.29 -2.80 27.35
CA ALA A 165 2.32 -2.64 28.80
C ALA A 165 2.48 -3.99 29.48
N GLY A 166 3.19 -4.04 30.61
CA GLY A 166 3.38 -5.28 31.34
C GLY A 166 4.46 -5.20 32.38
N HIS A 167 5.23 -6.27 32.50
CA HIS A 167 6.31 -6.36 33.48
C HIS A 167 7.58 -6.99 32.93
N ILE A 168 8.68 -6.60 33.57
CA ILE A 168 10.03 -7.13 33.37
C ILE A 168 10.46 -7.84 34.64
N GLN A 169 11.14 -8.97 34.51
CA GLN A 169 11.82 -9.64 35.62
C GLN A 169 13.31 -9.78 35.32
N PRO A 170 14.20 -9.27 36.19
CA PRO A 170 15.62 -9.58 36.10
C PRO A 170 15.83 -11.08 36.26
N VAL A 171 16.74 -11.65 35.49
CA VAL A 171 17.18 -13.04 35.60
C VAL A 171 18.63 -13.04 36.04
N ASP A 172 18.94 -13.81 37.06
CA ASP A 172 20.32 -14.09 37.43
C ASP A 172 20.95 -14.99 36.36
N PRO A 173 22.03 -14.55 35.67
CA PRO A 173 22.62 -15.32 34.56
C PRO A 173 23.25 -16.65 34.98
N GLN A 174 23.57 -16.85 36.27
CA GLN A 174 24.22 -18.05 36.78
C GLN A 174 23.20 -19.05 37.33
N THR A 175 22.19 -18.56 38.05
CA THR A 175 21.22 -19.41 38.76
C THR A 175 19.89 -19.55 38.02
N GLY A 176 19.59 -18.64 37.08
CA GLY A 176 18.30 -18.57 36.38
C GLY A 176 17.15 -18.07 37.27
N MET A 177 17.43 -17.67 38.51
CA MET A 177 16.40 -17.16 39.42
C MET A 177 15.91 -15.80 38.96
N THR A 178 14.59 -15.58 39.05
CA THR A 178 13.96 -14.31 38.70
C THR A 178 13.87 -13.38 39.89
N GLY A 179 14.23 -12.13 39.69
CA GLY A 179 14.07 -11.04 40.65
C GLY A 179 12.65 -10.46 40.71
N PRO A 180 12.48 -9.32 41.41
CA PRO A 180 11.19 -8.64 41.52
C PRO A 180 10.67 -8.16 40.16
N LYS A 181 9.34 -8.06 40.06
CA LYS A 181 8.68 -7.52 38.86
C LYS A 181 8.80 -6.01 38.81
N LEU A 182 9.25 -5.51 37.67
CA LEU A 182 9.30 -4.08 37.34
C LEU A 182 8.20 -3.77 36.34
N GLY A 183 7.58 -2.59 36.44
CA GLY A 183 6.62 -2.11 35.46
C GLY A 183 7.30 -1.78 34.13
N PHE A 184 6.62 -2.07 33.03
CA PHE A 184 7.09 -1.75 31.68
C PHE A 184 5.97 -1.16 30.86
N MET A 185 6.33 -0.12 30.11
CA MET A 185 5.49 0.46 29.08
C MET A 185 6.37 0.81 27.88
N ALA A 186 5.87 0.60 26.68
CA ALA A 186 6.49 1.11 25.47
C ALA A 186 5.44 1.68 24.52
N LEU A 187 5.70 2.88 24.01
CA LEU A 187 4.86 3.58 23.04
C LEU A 187 5.48 3.48 21.66
N LYS A 188 4.73 2.98 20.68
CA LYS A 188 5.20 2.89 19.30
C LYS A 188 5.39 4.27 18.68
N HIS A 189 6.47 4.46 17.96
CA HIS A 189 6.69 5.68 17.18
C HIS A 189 5.69 5.77 16.02
N ALA A 190 5.21 6.99 15.77
CA ALA A 190 4.43 7.28 14.59
C ALA A 190 5.28 7.17 13.33
N PHE A 191 4.76 6.50 12.29
CA PHE A 191 5.45 6.40 11.02
C PHE A 191 5.34 7.74 10.28
N PRO A 192 6.45 8.44 9.98
CA PRO A 192 6.39 9.77 9.38
C PRO A 192 5.87 9.72 7.93
N LYS A 193 4.91 10.57 7.59
CA LYS A 193 4.39 10.70 6.21
C LYS A 193 5.44 11.29 5.27
N ALA A 194 5.33 10.95 3.99
CA ALA A 194 6.26 11.40 2.95
C ALA A 194 6.34 12.93 2.82
N HIS A 195 5.23 13.66 2.97
CA HIS A 195 5.24 15.13 2.89
C HIS A 195 6.00 15.84 4.03
N TYR A 196 6.30 15.14 5.13
CA TYR A 196 7.17 15.66 6.20
C TYR A 196 8.67 15.38 5.95
N ARG A 197 8.99 14.72 4.83
CA ARG A 197 10.33 14.20 4.53
C ARG A 197 10.83 14.65 3.17
N ILE A 198 9.93 14.78 2.20
CA ILE A 198 10.23 15.26 0.86
C ILE A 198 9.77 16.71 0.77
N ALA A 199 10.72 17.62 0.59
CA ALA A 199 10.44 19.04 0.45
C ALA A 199 9.68 19.32 -0.86
N THR A 200 8.63 20.14 -0.75
CA THR A 200 7.84 20.64 -1.88
C THR A 200 7.71 22.16 -1.78
N SER A 201 7.73 22.87 -2.91
CA SER A 201 7.56 24.33 -2.91
C SER A 201 6.11 24.73 -2.56
N PRO A 202 5.88 25.89 -1.94
CA PRO A 202 4.53 26.41 -1.72
C PRO A 202 3.72 26.55 -3.02
N GLU A 203 4.37 26.93 -4.12
CA GLU A 203 3.76 27.08 -5.44
C GLU A 203 3.29 25.73 -5.98
N PHE A 204 4.12 24.68 -5.83
CA PHE A 204 3.74 23.32 -6.17
C PHE A 204 2.54 22.85 -5.35
N VAL A 205 2.56 23.05 -4.03
CA VAL A 205 1.46 22.64 -3.14
C VAL A 205 0.19 23.37 -3.52
N ALA A 206 0.24 24.70 -3.70
CA ALA A 206 -0.93 25.50 -4.09
C ALA A 206 -1.53 25.04 -5.42
N TRP A 207 -0.68 24.73 -6.41
CA TRP A 207 -1.12 24.15 -7.66
C TRP A 207 -1.74 22.76 -7.45
N ALA A 208 -1.04 21.83 -6.81
CA ALA A 208 -1.53 20.46 -6.63
C ALA A 208 -2.83 20.40 -5.82
N THR A 209 -3.02 21.29 -4.85
CA THR A 209 -4.24 21.30 -4.02
C THR A 209 -5.39 22.10 -4.62
N ALA A 210 -5.18 22.81 -5.73
CA ALA A 210 -6.21 23.62 -6.36
C ALA A 210 -7.43 22.74 -6.72
N PRO A 211 -8.67 23.18 -6.43
CA PRO A 211 -9.87 22.41 -6.69
C PRO A 211 -9.96 21.91 -8.13
N GLU A 212 -9.55 22.74 -9.09
CA GLU A 212 -9.54 22.42 -10.50
C GLU A 212 -8.66 21.21 -10.80
N ASN A 213 -7.44 21.16 -10.25
CA ASN A 213 -6.51 20.06 -10.50
C ASN A 213 -6.94 18.76 -9.82
N ARG A 214 -7.48 18.85 -8.59
CA ARG A 214 -8.00 17.68 -7.88
C ARG A 214 -9.17 17.03 -8.60
N LEU A 215 -10.14 17.84 -9.01
CA LEU A 215 -11.32 17.36 -9.74
C LEU A 215 -10.96 16.89 -11.15
N TYR A 216 -10.07 17.60 -11.85
CA TYR A 216 -9.58 17.21 -13.16
C TYR A 216 -8.95 15.81 -13.12
N HIS A 217 -8.00 15.58 -12.21
CA HIS A 217 -7.29 14.31 -12.14
C HIS A 217 -8.23 13.15 -11.76
N GLN A 218 -9.14 13.38 -10.80
CA GLN A 218 -10.14 12.39 -10.44
C GLN A 218 -11.08 12.06 -11.60
N LEU A 219 -11.63 13.08 -12.27
CA LEU A 219 -12.60 12.90 -13.34
C LEU A 219 -11.98 12.29 -14.58
N TRP A 220 -10.74 12.69 -14.91
CA TRP A 220 -9.99 12.11 -16.01
C TRP A 220 -9.83 10.60 -15.81
N HIS A 221 -9.43 10.14 -14.62
CA HIS A 221 -9.41 8.72 -14.25
C HIS A 221 -10.80 8.07 -14.27
N ALA A 222 -11.77 8.65 -13.55
CA ALA A 222 -13.10 8.07 -13.41
C ALA A 222 -13.78 7.85 -14.77
N SER A 223 -13.65 8.81 -15.70
CA SER A 223 -14.25 8.73 -17.03
C SER A 223 -13.72 7.53 -17.81
N ARG A 224 -12.40 7.35 -17.94
CA ARG A 224 -11.85 6.21 -18.72
C ARG A 224 -12.04 4.88 -18.02
N ASP A 225 -11.84 4.83 -16.71
CA ASP A 225 -11.87 3.58 -15.95
C ASP A 225 -13.28 2.99 -15.94
N LEU A 226 -14.29 3.83 -15.76
CA LEU A 226 -15.68 3.39 -15.58
C LEU A 226 -16.47 3.35 -16.87
N TRP A 227 -15.99 3.96 -17.97
CA TRP A 227 -16.72 4.04 -19.24
C TRP A 227 -17.36 2.74 -19.69
N HIS A 228 -16.62 1.63 -19.58
CA HIS A 228 -17.06 0.31 -20.00
C HIS A 228 -18.22 -0.27 -19.16
N GLU A 229 -18.41 0.23 -17.93
CA GLU A 229 -19.49 -0.13 -16.99
C GLU A 229 -20.67 0.84 -17.04
N LEU A 230 -20.50 2.04 -17.60
CA LEU A 230 -21.56 3.05 -17.68
C LEU A 230 -22.70 2.63 -18.60
N SER A 231 -23.94 2.95 -18.20
CA SER A 231 -25.11 2.89 -19.06
C SER A 231 -25.01 3.93 -20.18
N GLU A 232 -25.71 3.69 -21.30
CA GLU A 232 -25.67 4.59 -22.46
C GLU A 232 -26.20 6.00 -22.11
N THR A 233 -27.17 6.09 -21.20
CA THR A 233 -27.67 7.38 -20.68
C THR A 233 -26.55 8.18 -20.01
N ARG A 234 -25.75 7.55 -19.16
CA ARG A 234 -24.63 8.20 -18.46
C ARG A 234 -23.49 8.54 -19.41
N ARG A 235 -23.19 7.68 -20.38
CA ARG A 235 -22.24 7.98 -21.47
C ARG A 235 -22.68 9.22 -22.25
N ASN A 236 -23.95 9.30 -22.63
CA ASN A 236 -24.51 10.47 -23.32
C ASN A 236 -24.47 11.74 -22.47
N ALA A 237 -24.70 11.63 -21.15
CA ALA A 237 -24.54 12.76 -20.25
C ALA A 237 -23.08 13.24 -20.19
N LEU A 238 -22.10 12.34 -20.06
CA LEU A 238 -20.68 12.71 -20.10
C LEU A 238 -20.25 13.30 -21.45
N ARG A 239 -20.75 12.76 -22.58
CA ARG A 239 -20.56 13.34 -23.91
C ARG A 239 -21.12 14.77 -23.97
N GLY A 240 -22.32 14.99 -23.42
CA GLY A 240 -22.94 16.30 -23.32
C GLY A 240 -22.10 17.33 -22.55
N LEU A 241 -21.34 16.87 -21.55
CA LEU A 241 -20.39 17.68 -20.78
C LEU A 241 -18.98 17.76 -21.41
N GLY A 242 -18.73 17.06 -22.52
CA GLY A 242 -17.41 16.99 -23.17
C GLY A 242 -16.36 16.19 -22.39
N TRP A 243 -16.80 15.35 -21.45
CA TRP A 243 -15.96 14.56 -20.55
C TRP A 243 -15.91 13.07 -20.92
N GLN A 244 -16.36 12.69 -22.11
CA GLN A 244 -16.16 11.35 -22.63
C GLN A 244 -14.66 11.07 -22.88
N PRO A 245 -14.18 9.83 -22.65
CA PRO A 245 -12.76 9.52 -22.72
C PRO A 245 -12.31 9.37 -24.18
N GLY A 246 -11.70 10.40 -24.74
CA GLY A 246 -11.26 10.43 -26.14
C GLY A 246 -12.32 10.95 -27.13
N PRO A 247 -12.18 10.65 -28.43
CA PRO A 247 -13.04 11.15 -29.49
C PRO A 247 -14.49 10.71 -29.33
N LEU A 248 -15.41 11.62 -29.61
CA LEU A 248 -16.84 11.35 -29.58
C LEU A 248 -17.20 10.22 -30.56
N GLY A 249 -17.89 9.19 -30.07
CA GLY A 249 -18.28 8.01 -30.86
C GLY A 249 -17.15 6.99 -31.09
N ALA A 250 -15.93 7.28 -30.64
CA ALA A 250 -14.79 6.37 -30.66
C ALA A 250 -14.03 6.46 -29.32
N GLU A 251 -14.79 6.46 -28.22
CA GLU A 251 -14.24 6.62 -26.87
C GLU A 251 -13.31 5.45 -26.48
N ARG A 252 -12.30 5.77 -25.68
CA ARG A 252 -11.21 4.88 -25.26
C ARG A 252 -11.30 4.62 -23.76
N HIS A 253 -12.05 3.58 -23.39
CA HIS A 253 -12.04 3.08 -22.02
C HIS A 253 -10.65 2.52 -21.64
N ALA A 254 -10.20 2.79 -20.42
CA ALA A 254 -8.92 2.29 -19.90
C ALA A 254 -9.04 0.89 -19.27
N ARG A 255 -10.27 0.43 -19.01
CA ARG A 255 -10.57 -0.89 -18.45
C ARG A 255 -11.65 -1.58 -19.28
N GLY A 256 -11.59 -2.90 -19.34
CA GLY A 256 -12.53 -3.73 -20.09
C GLY A 256 -11.92 -4.32 -21.37
N ARG A 257 -12.78 -4.76 -22.30
CA ARG A 257 -12.33 -5.51 -23.48
C ARG A 257 -11.55 -4.60 -24.45
N ASN A 258 -10.43 -5.10 -24.98
CA ASN A 258 -9.58 -4.40 -25.97
C ASN A 258 -8.93 -3.08 -25.47
N MET A 259 -8.84 -2.88 -24.15
CA MET A 259 -8.14 -1.73 -23.54
C MET A 259 -6.65 -1.64 -23.92
N ASP A 260 -6.04 -2.75 -24.35
CA ASP A 260 -4.66 -2.80 -24.84
C ASP A 260 -4.52 -2.32 -26.29
N ARG A 261 -5.63 -2.08 -27.02
CA ARG A 261 -5.62 -1.83 -28.48
C ARG A 261 -6.43 -0.63 -28.93
N ASN A 262 -7.09 0.06 -28.02
CA ASN A 262 -7.92 1.22 -28.33
C ASN A 262 -7.17 2.55 -28.21
N GLY A 263 -5.91 2.54 -27.76
CA GLY A 263 -5.08 3.74 -27.56
C GLY A 263 -5.18 4.37 -26.16
N SER A 264 -5.89 3.78 -25.20
CA SER A 264 -6.01 4.33 -23.84
C SER A 264 -4.67 4.43 -23.11
N GLY A 265 -3.73 3.52 -23.35
CA GLY A 265 -2.39 3.60 -22.78
C GLY A 265 -1.57 4.81 -23.29
N VAL A 266 -1.86 5.29 -24.51
CA VAL A 266 -1.27 6.53 -25.04
C VAL A 266 -1.81 7.74 -24.27
N ASP A 267 -3.13 7.75 -23.96
CA ASP A 267 -3.74 8.79 -23.12
C ASP A 267 -3.09 8.81 -21.72
N PHE A 268 -2.88 7.63 -21.12
CA PHE A 268 -2.22 7.47 -19.83
C PHE A 268 -0.84 8.10 -19.79
N PHE A 269 0.04 7.73 -20.70
CA PHE A 269 1.39 8.26 -20.69
C PHE A 269 1.42 9.76 -20.99
N PHE A 270 0.63 10.21 -21.96
CA PHE A 270 0.64 11.62 -22.35
C PHE A 270 0.15 12.53 -21.23
N MET A 271 -0.94 12.17 -20.55
CA MET A 271 -1.51 12.97 -19.46
C MET A 271 -0.52 13.13 -18.31
N HIS A 272 0.13 12.05 -17.88
CA HIS A 272 1.10 12.10 -16.78
C HIS A 272 2.39 12.83 -17.18
N ARG A 273 2.89 12.67 -18.42
CA ARG A 273 4.02 13.45 -18.94
C ARG A 273 3.69 14.95 -19.00
N HIS A 274 2.46 15.30 -19.39
CA HIS A 274 1.99 16.68 -19.37
C HIS A 274 1.96 17.25 -17.94
N MET A 275 1.43 16.50 -16.97
CA MET A 275 1.47 16.89 -15.55
C MET A 275 2.92 17.10 -15.08
N LEU A 276 3.85 16.20 -15.41
CA LEU A 276 5.26 16.34 -15.06
C LEU A 276 5.91 17.57 -15.70
N THR A 277 5.54 17.92 -16.94
CA THR A 277 6.03 19.12 -17.64
C THR A 277 5.64 20.41 -16.90
N ILE A 278 4.47 20.43 -16.25
CA ILE A 278 4.02 21.55 -15.41
C ILE A 278 4.67 21.51 -14.01
N ALA A 279 4.74 20.33 -13.40
CA ALA A 279 5.17 20.16 -12.01
C ALA A 279 6.69 20.35 -11.83
N ARG A 280 7.52 19.93 -12.80
CA ARG A 280 8.99 20.06 -12.73
C ARG A 280 9.46 21.52 -12.56
N PRO A 281 8.97 22.51 -13.34
CA PRO A 281 9.26 23.93 -13.10
C PRO A 281 8.82 24.45 -11.71
N LEU A 282 7.83 23.81 -11.08
CA LEU A 282 7.38 24.13 -9.72
C LEU A 282 8.22 23.43 -8.64
N ASN A 283 9.35 22.81 -8.99
CA ASN A 283 10.23 22.07 -8.08
C ASN A 283 9.54 20.85 -7.45
N ALA A 284 8.76 20.10 -8.24
CA ALA A 284 8.26 18.79 -7.84
C ALA A 284 9.42 17.80 -7.61
N PRO A 285 9.23 16.77 -6.75
CA PRO A 285 10.26 15.77 -6.46
C PRO A 285 10.80 15.07 -7.73
N PRO A 286 12.10 14.72 -7.75
CA PRO A 286 12.71 14.07 -8.90
C PRO A 286 12.21 12.63 -9.07
N ALA A 287 12.30 12.13 -10.31
CA ALA A 287 12.03 10.74 -10.62
C ALA A 287 12.91 9.78 -9.81
N TRP A 288 12.33 8.65 -9.40
CA TRP A 288 13.13 7.55 -8.89
C TRP A 288 14.00 6.96 -9.99
N ARG A 289 15.24 6.60 -9.63
CA ARG A 289 16.10 5.82 -10.53
C ARG A 289 15.82 4.31 -10.45
N HIS A 290 15.47 3.86 -9.26
CA HIS A 290 15.09 2.48 -8.92
C HIS A 290 14.02 2.52 -7.83
N PHE A 291 13.21 1.47 -7.71
CA PHE A 291 12.26 1.38 -6.61
C PHE A 291 12.97 1.27 -5.25
N PRO A 292 12.49 1.99 -4.21
CA PRO A 292 13.02 1.86 -2.86
C PRO A 292 12.96 0.41 -2.37
N LEU A 293 14.06 -0.04 -1.77
CA LEU A 293 14.18 -1.40 -1.25
C LEU A 293 13.23 -1.63 -0.05
N PRO A 294 12.76 -2.88 0.17
CA PRO A 294 12.05 -3.23 1.39
C PRO A 294 12.91 -3.01 2.63
N GLN A 295 12.24 -2.90 3.79
CA GLN A 295 12.91 -2.82 5.09
C GLN A 295 14.00 -3.90 5.25
N PRO A 296 15.18 -3.56 5.78
CA PRO A 296 16.16 -4.57 6.17
C PRO A 296 15.67 -5.35 7.41
N ALA A 297 16.19 -6.55 7.61
CA ALA A 297 15.99 -7.25 8.88
C ALA A 297 16.77 -6.53 9.99
N ALA A 298 16.16 -6.33 11.17
CA ALA A 298 16.82 -5.64 12.28
C ALA A 298 18.16 -6.30 12.68
N GLU A 299 18.25 -7.63 12.62
CA GLU A 299 19.48 -8.38 12.91
C GLU A 299 20.59 -8.20 11.85
N GLN A 300 20.23 -7.82 10.63
CA GLN A 300 21.19 -7.60 9.55
C GLN A 300 21.69 -6.16 9.54
N ASP A 301 20.80 -5.19 9.78
CA ASP A 301 21.13 -3.77 9.84
C ASP A 301 20.13 -3.04 10.76
N TRP A 302 20.43 -2.95 12.06
CA TRP A 302 19.54 -2.31 13.04
C TRP A 302 19.45 -0.80 12.84
N ALA A 303 20.54 -0.16 12.45
CA ALA A 303 20.55 1.28 12.17
C ALA A 303 19.75 1.59 10.91
N GLY A 304 19.86 0.77 9.86
CA GLY A 304 19.03 0.86 8.67
C GLY A 304 17.56 0.56 8.94
N PHE A 305 17.27 -0.41 9.80
CA PHE A 305 15.90 -0.67 10.27
C PHE A 305 15.31 0.55 10.97
N ALA A 306 16.05 1.20 11.88
CA ALA A 306 15.60 2.43 12.53
C ALA A 306 15.33 3.55 11.51
N ARG A 307 16.29 3.83 10.61
CA ARG A 307 16.13 4.85 9.55
C ARG A 307 14.92 4.60 8.64
N TYR A 308 14.61 3.33 8.37
CA TYR A 308 13.44 2.95 7.58
C TYR A 308 12.12 3.32 8.28
N PHE A 309 11.99 3.04 9.57
CA PHE A 309 10.79 3.39 10.34
C PHE A 309 10.67 4.89 10.65
N GLU A 310 11.78 5.62 10.62
CA GLU A 310 11.83 7.09 10.66
C GLU A 310 11.50 7.74 9.30
N ASN A 311 11.37 6.91 8.25
CA ASN A 311 11.10 7.31 6.87
C ASN A 311 12.01 8.47 6.41
N VAL A 312 13.32 8.37 6.67
CA VAL A 312 14.25 9.51 6.56
C VAL A 312 14.26 10.19 5.19
N ASP A 313 14.03 9.44 4.12
CA ASP A 313 14.00 9.91 2.73
C ASP A 313 12.57 10.07 2.17
N GLY A 314 11.55 9.81 2.99
CA GLY A 314 10.15 9.83 2.60
C GLY A 314 9.70 8.64 1.75
N CYS A 315 10.60 7.72 1.40
CA CYS A 315 10.38 6.65 0.41
C CYS A 315 10.18 5.26 1.05
N SER A 316 10.13 5.16 2.37
CA SER A 316 9.87 3.89 3.07
C SER A 316 8.40 3.47 2.91
N VAL A 317 8.13 2.17 2.78
CA VAL A 317 6.76 1.66 2.64
C VAL A 317 6.03 1.83 3.97
N PRO A 318 4.92 2.61 4.02
CA PRO A 318 4.18 2.79 5.26
C PRO A 318 3.51 1.49 5.72
N PRO A 319 3.31 1.31 7.04
CA PRO A 319 2.60 0.15 7.59
C PRO A 319 1.23 -0.06 6.93
N THR A 320 0.82 -1.33 6.86
CA THR A 320 -0.52 -1.70 6.38
C THR A 320 -1.61 -1.20 7.35
N TRP A 321 -2.83 -1.06 6.85
CA TRP A 321 -4.01 -0.78 7.66
C TRP A 321 -5.10 -1.82 7.39
N LEU A 322 -5.97 -2.02 8.36
CA LEU A 322 -7.09 -2.94 8.26
C LEU A 322 -8.34 -2.16 7.82
N THR A 323 -9.14 -2.79 6.97
CA THR A 323 -10.50 -2.34 6.64
C THR A 323 -11.46 -3.42 7.11
N PRO A 324 -12.04 -3.33 8.33
CA PRO A 324 -12.83 -4.42 8.92
C PRO A 324 -14.04 -4.85 8.10
N SER A 325 -14.60 -3.95 7.28
CA SER A 325 -15.71 -4.23 6.37
C SER A 325 -15.26 -4.89 5.05
N ASP A 326 -13.96 -4.98 4.77
CA ASP A 326 -13.40 -5.51 3.53
C ASP A 326 -12.08 -6.25 3.78
N GLU A 327 -12.19 -7.50 4.23
CA GLU A 327 -11.05 -8.38 4.47
C GLU A 327 -10.23 -8.63 3.19
N LYS A 328 -10.89 -8.69 2.02
CA LYS A 328 -10.20 -8.90 0.74
C LYS A 328 -9.31 -7.72 0.36
N PHE A 329 -9.82 -6.50 0.57
CA PHE A 329 -9.01 -5.30 0.40
C PHE A 329 -7.79 -5.33 1.34
N THR A 330 -8.01 -5.67 2.61
CA THR A 330 -6.96 -5.79 3.62
C THR A 330 -5.86 -6.77 3.20
N GLU A 331 -6.24 -7.99 2.81
CA GLU A 331 -5.30 -9.01 2.33
C GLU A 331 -4.52 -8.56 1.07
N GLY A 332 -5.20 -7.87 0.14
CA GLY A 332 -4.57 -7.32 -1.06
C GLY A 332 -3.52 -6.25 -0.76
N VAL A 333 -3.83 -5.33 0.15
CA VAL A 333 -2.89 -4.28 0.60
C VAL A 333 -1.72 -4.89 1.37
N GLU A 334 -1.98 -5.83 2.27
CA GLU A 334 -0.93 -6.57 2.99
C GLU A 334 0.03 -7.27 2.02
N LEU A 335 -0.50 -7.92 0.99
CA LEU A 335 0.30 -8.60 -0.03
C LEU A 335 1.13 -7.62 -0.85
N ILE A 336 0.53 -6.54 -1.37
CA ILE A 336 1.25 -5.56 -2.23
C ILE A 336 2.39 -4.87 -1.48
N LYS A 337 2.21 -4.60 -0.18
CA LYS A 337 3.24 -3.97 0.67
C LYS A 337 4.34 -4.93 1.12
N SER A 338 4.19 -6.24 0.90
CA SER A 338 5.14 -7.22 1.40
C SER A 338 6.53 -7.11 0.74
N PRO A 339 7.61 -7.50 1.44
CA PRO A 339 8.92 -7.66 0.83
C PRO A 339 8.93 -8.73 -0.27
N GLU A 340 8.17 -9.81 -0.13
CA GLU A 340 8.07 -10.87 -1.14
C GLU A 340 7.55 -10.29 -2.48
N THR A 341 6.46 -9.52 -2.45
CA THR A 341 5.88 -8.90 -3.64
C THR A 341 6.83 -7.91 -4.32
N PHE A 342 7.71 -7.25 -3.55
CA PHE A 342 8.76 -6.42 -4.14
C PHE A 342 9.67 -7.25 -5.06
N HIS A 343 10.15 -8.40 -4.57
CA HIS A 343 11.07 -9.25 -5.31
C HIS A 343 10.37 -10.03 -6.43
N THR A 344 9.10 -10.38 -6.28
CA THR A 344 8.36 -11.15 -7.31
C THR A 344 7.75 -10.28 -8.41
N ASN A 345 7.40 -9.02 -8.11
CA ASN A 345 6.67 -8.15 -9.03
C ASN A 345 7.42 -6.85 -9.31
N PHE A 346 7.72 -6.04 -8.30
CA PHE A 346 8.32 -4.70 -8.52
C PHE A 346 9.70 -4.79 -9.16
N GLN A 347 10.58 -5.68 -8.71
CA GLN A 347 11.89 -5.88 -9.36
C GLN A 347 11.77 -6.49 -10.76
N MET A 348 10.78 -7.36 -10.98
CA MET A 348 10.50 -7.90 -12.31
C MET A 348 10.05 -6.79 -13.27
N TRP A 349 9.13 -5.92 -12.86
CA TRP A 349 8.72 -4.75 -13.63
C TRP A 349 9.86 -3.76 -13.86
N ASP A 350 10.70 -3.53 -12.84
CA ASP A 350 11.90 -2.69 -12.96
C ASP A 350 12.82 -3.21 -14.08
N SER A 351 13.05 -4.52 -14.12
CA SER A 351 13.84 -5.15 -15.19
C SER A 351 13.13 -5.12 -16.54
N ARG A 352 11.88 -5.58 -16.60
CA ARG A 352 11.11 -5.77 -17.85
C ARG A 352 10.93 -4.45 -18.60
N TYR A 353 10.61 -3.38 -17.88
CA TYR A 353 10.35 -2.07 -18.50
C TYR A 353 11.63 -1.29 -18.84
N ARG A 354 12.81 -1.88 -18.68
CA ARG A 354 14.08 -1.40 -19.26
C ARG A 354 14.70 -2.39 -20.25
N ASP A 355 14.02 -3.50 -20.53
CA ASP A 355 14.49 -4.51 -21.47
C ASP A 355 14.11 -4.11 -22.91
N ALA A 356 15.11 -3.75 -23.71
CA ALA A 356 14.90 -3.36 -25.09
C ALA A 356 14.29 -4.48 -25.96
N ASP A 357 14.55 -5.75 -25.64
CA ASP A 357 14.01 -6.88 -26.40
C ASP A 357 12.51 -7.07 -26.16
N TYR A 358 12.05 -6.74 -24.95
CA TYR A 358 10.63 -6.70 -24.62
C TYR A 358 9.97 -5.42 -25.17
N LEU A 359 10.54 -4.25 -24.87
CA LEU A 359 9.95 -2.96 -25.21
C LEU A 359 9.79 -2.74 -26.72
N SER A 360 10.73 -3.25 -27.53
CA SER A 360 10.65 -3.14 -28.99
C SER A 360 9.47 -3.91 -29.63
N ARG A 361 8.75 -4.74 -28.87
CA ARG A 361 7.65 -5.59 -29.38
C ARG A 361 6.26 -5.08 -29.03
N VAL A 362 6.17 -4.00 -28.26
CA VAL A 362 4.89 -3.46 -27.77
C VAL A 362 4.66 -2.07 -28.34
N THR A 363 3.43 -1.80 -28.77
CA THR A 363 3.04 -0.43 -29.15
C THR A 363 2.97 0.47 -27.90
N LEU A 364 2.95 1.78 -28.11
CA LEU A 364 2.87 2.75 -27.03
C LEU A 364 1.59 2.58 -26.19
N GLY A 365 0.45 2.33 -26.83
CA GLY A 365 -0.81 2.04 -26.16
C GLY A 365 -0.80 0.73 -25.39
N GLN A 366 -0.21 -0.34 -25.95
CA GLN A 366 -0.06 -1.62 -25.23
C GLN A 366 0.82 -1.45 -23.99
N PHE A 367 1.95 -0.76 -24.13
CA PHE A 367 2.86 -0.52 -23.02
C PHE A 367 2.20 0.32 -21.91
N GLY A 368 1.49 1.39 -22.29
CA GLY A 368 0.78 2.24 -21.34
C GLY A 368 -0.29 1.49 -20.58
N THR A 369 -1.08 0.66 -21.26
CA THR A 369 -2.12 -0.17 -20.64
C THR A 369 -1.52 -1.24 -19.72
N GLU A 370 -0.44 -1.94 -20.12
CA GLU A 370 0.25 -2.93 -19.26
C GLU A 370 0.80 -2.27 -18.00
N LEU A 371 1.38 -1.08 -18.13
CA LEU A 371 1.94 -0.35 -17.00
C LEU A 371 0.84 0.18 -16.06
N GLU A 372 -0.21 0.81 -16.61
CA GLU A 372 -1.32 1.37 -15.83
C GLU A 372 -2.03 0.30 -14.99
N LEU A 373 -2.34 -0.84 -15.60
CA LEU A 373 -3.13 -1.90 -14.95
C LEU A 373 -2.30 -2.88 -14.12
N GLY A 374 -0.99 -2.94 -14.35
CA GLY A 374 -0.07 -3.77 -13.60
C GLY A 374 0.62 -3.01 -12.47
N LEU A 375 1.54 -2.13 -12.85
CA LEU A 375 2.49 -1.50 -11.94
C LEU A 375 1.93 -0.24 -11.27
N HIS A 376 1.27 0.64 -12.02
CA HIS A 376 0.85 1.96 -11.55
C HIS A 376 -0.08 1.88 -10.34
N ASP A 377 -1.17 1.12 -10.42
CA ASP A 377 -2.12 0.97 -9.31
C ASP A 377 -1.39 0.45 -8.05
N TRP A 378 -0.43 -0.46 -8.23
CA TRP A 378 0.34 -1.06 -7.14
C TRP A 378 1.37 -0.09 -6.54
N LEU A 379 1.93 0.83 -7.32
CA LEU A 379 2.79 1.90 -6.80
C LEU A 379 2.01 2.79 -5.82
N HIS A 380 0.80 3.21 -6.19
CA HIS A 380 -0.07 3.99 -5.31
C HIS A 380 -0.40 3.24 -4.02
N ILE A 381 -0.83 1.99 -4.12
CA ILE A 381 -1.22 1.18 -2.95
C ILE A 381 -0.03 0.88 -2.04
N ARG A 382 1.11 0.49 -2.63
CA ARG A 382 2.31 0.11 -1.88
C ARG A 382 2.79 1.26 -1.01
N TRP A 383 2.86 2.47 -1.54
CA TRP A 383 3.36 3.62 -0.78
C TRP A 383 2.28 4.46 -0.07
N ALA A 384 1.00 4.09 -0.21
CA ALA A 384 -0.06 4.76 0.54
C ALA A 384 0.06 4.55 2.05
N SER A 385 -0.20 5.62 2.81
CA SER A 385 -0.58 5.54 4.22
C SER A 385 -2.11 5.44 4.34
N ILE A 386 -2.60 5.04 5.51
CA ILE A 386 -4.03 5.09 5.83
C ILE A 386 -4.61 6.49 5.50
N PRO A 387 -5.72 6.58 4.76
CA PRO A 387 -6.38 7.86 4.53
C PRO A 387 -6.88 8.43 5.85
N ARG A 388 -6.82 9.76 6.01
CA ARG A 388 -7.26 10.45 7.22
C ARG A 388 -8.13 11.65 6.86
N ASP A 389 -9.06 11.95 7.74
CA ASP A 389 -9.82 13.20 7.70
C ASP A 389 -8.85 14.37 7.94
N PRO A 390 -8.75 15.34 7.03
CA PRO A 390 -7.80 16.44 7.13
C PRO A 390 -8.09 17.41 8.27
N ILE A 391 -9.32 17.46 8.82
CA ILE A 391 -9.65 18.39 9.92
C ILE A 391 -9.20 17.85 11.27
N ASN A 392 -9.50 16.58 11.56
CA ASN A 392 -9.30 16.00 12.88
C ASN A 392 -8.24 14.89 12.91
N GLY A 393 -7.67 14.52 11.76
CA GLY A 393 -6.66 13.48 11.63
C GLY A 393 -7.21 12.06 11.81
N SER A 394 -8.52 11.87 11.98
CA SER A 394 -9.12 10.56 12.23
C SER A 394 -8.93 9.64 11.02
N PRO A 395 -8.65 8.36 11.22
CA PRO A 395 -8.52 7.39 10.13
C PRO A 395 -9.83 7.22 9.36
N VAL A 396 -9.72 7.12 8.04
CA VAL A 396 -10.82 6.80 7.13
C VAL A 396 -10.37 5.66 6.21
N PRO A 397 -10.35 4.40 6.69
CA PRO A 397 -9.77 3.27 5.95
C PRO A 397 -10.33 3.05 4.54
N ALA A 398 -11.60 3.38 4.31
CA ALA A 398 -12.26 3.30 3.00
C ALA A 398 -11.92 4.46 2.06
N GLY A 399 -11.27 5.51 2.57
CA GLY A 399 -11.02 6.75 1.84
C GLY A 399 -12.23 7.69 1.80
N ARG A 400 -12.08 8.78 1.05
CA ARG A 400 -13.16 9.74 0.76
C ARG A 400 -14.14 9.13 -0.24
N GLU A 401 -15.43 9.40 -0.07
CA GLU A 401 -16.42 9.09 -1.10
C GLU A 401 -16.18 9.97 -2.34
N PRO A 402 -16.24 9.43 -3.57
CA PRO A 402 -15.72 10.12 -4.74
C PRO A 402 -16.51 11.38 -5.10
N ALA A 403 -17.81 11.40 -4.77
CA ALA A 403 -18.70 12.54 -4.92
C ALA A 403 -18.83 13.40 -3.65
N ASP A 404 -18.06 13.13 -2.57
CA ASP A 404 -17.98 14.04 -1.43
C ASP A 404 -17.01 15.18 -1.75
N PHE A 405 -17.58 16.34 -2.09
CA PHE A 405 -16.86 17.58 -2.40
C PHE A 405 -16.82 18.56 -1.22
N SER A 406 -16.97 18.08 0.02
CA SER A 406 -16.84 18.92 1.20
C SER A 406 -15.48 19.61 1.22
N ASN A 407 -15.46 20.92 1.53
CA ASN A 407 -14.25 21.75 1.48
C ASN A 407 -13.05 21.17 2.26
N ARG A 408 -13.31 20.39 3.31
CA ARG A 408 -12.27 19.70 4.10
C ARG A 408 -11.31 18.89 3.21
N TRP A 409 -11.83 18.19 2.21
CA TRP A 409 -11.03 17.28 1.39
C TRP A 409 -10.05 17.99 0.45
N PHE A 410 -10.26 19.28 0.19
CA PHE A 410 -9.35 20.07 -0.64
C PHE A 410 -8.09 20.51 0.11
N ALA A 411 -8.06 20.36 1.45
CA ALA A 411 -6.93 20.72 2.28
C ALA A 411 -5.64 19.94 1.91
N PRO A 412 -4.45 20.55 2.04
CA PRO A 412 -3.17 19.92 1.68
C PRO A 412 -2.89 18.63 2.46
N GLU A 413 -3.45 18.49 3.67
CA GLU A 413 -3.30 17.31 4.53
C GLU A 413 -3.98 16.06 3.94
N TYR A 414 -4.89 16.23 2.97
CA TYR A 414 -5.49 15.14 2.20
C TYR A 414 -4.67 14.87 0.93
N ASP A 415 -3.67 13.99 1.09
CA ASP A 415 -2.67 13.56 0.10
C ASP A 415 -2.68 12.04 -0.11
N CYS A 416 -3.87 11.45 -0.15
CA CYS A 416 -4.04 10.01 -0.20
C CYS A 416 -3.68 9.43 -1.58
N LEU A 417 -2.62 8.62 -1.64
CA LEU A 417 -2.16 7.97 -2.88
C LEU A 417 -3.21 7.04 -3.51
N VAL A 418 -4.10 6.41 -2.72
CA VAL A 418 -5.12 5.51 -3.29
C VAL A 418 -6.37 6.23 -3.82
N ASP A 419 -6.47 7.57 -3.71
CA ASP A 419 -7.54 8.38 -4.31
C ASP A 419 -6.96 9.36 -5.34
N SER A 420 -7.34 9.23 -6.61
CA SER A 420 -6.95 10.14 -7.70
C SER A 420 -7.26 11.61 -7.41
N PHE A 421 -8.26 11.92 -6.58
CA PHE A 421 -8.52 13.30 -6.14
C PHE A 421 -7.38 13.93 -5.34
N SER A 422 -6.49 13.12 -4.77
CA SER A 422 -5.42 13.59 -3.89
C SER A 422 -4.04 12.98 -4.14
N SER A 423 -3.93 11.91 -4.94
CA SER A 423 -2.68 11.19 -5.11
C SER A 423 -1.54 12.09 -5.60
N HIS A 424 -1.81 12.99 -6.54
CA HIS A 424 -0.87 13.98 -7.08
C HIS A 424 -0.41 15.05 -6.07
N VAL A 425 -1.05 15.16 -4.91
CA VAL A 425 -0.59 16.05 -3.82
C VAL A 425 0.55 15.38 -3.04
N ASN A 426 0.57 14.05 -3.00
CA ASN A 426 1.62 13.31 -2.30
C ASN A 426 2.95 13.43 -3.08
N PRO A 427 4.07 13.78 -2.42
CA PRO A 427 5.35 13.93 -3.11
C PRO A 427 5.82 12.63 -3.82
N LEU A 428 5.48 11.46 -3.28
CA LEU A 428 5.87 10.18 -3.89
C LEU A 428 5.24 9.95 -5.26
N PHE A 429 4.06 10.53 -5.52
CA PHE A 429 3.42 10.48 -6.84
C PHE A 429 4.40 10.88 -7.93
N TRP A 430 5.09 12.00 -7.74
CA TRP A 430 6.03 12.55 -8.73
C TRP A 430 7.27 11.71 -8.88
N CYS A 431 7.74 11.09 -7.79
CA CYS A 431 8.88 10.20 -7.82
C CYS A 431 8.62 8.99 -8.73
N PHE A 432 7.52 8.27 -8.51
CA PHE A 432 7.23 7.07 -9.30
C PHE A 432 6.59 7.37 -10.66
N HIS A 433 5.82 8.45 -10.83
CA HIS A 433 5.37 8.88 -12.15
C HIS A 433 6.53 9.40 -13.01
N GLY A 434 7.52 10.05 -12.41
CA GLY A 434 8.77 10.37 -13.09
C GLY A 434 9.52 9.12 -13.55
N TRP A 435 9.57 8.08 -12.72
CA TRP A 435 10.16 6.79 -13.11
C TRP A 435 9.40 6.16 -14.29
N ILE A 436 8.06 6.22 -14.29
CA ILE A 436 7.21 5.73 -15.38
C ILE A 436 7.48 6.51 -16.68
N ASP A 437 7.52 7.84 -16.59
CA ASP A 437 7.78 8.75 -17.71
C ASP A 437 9.14 8.51 -18.36
N GLU A 438 10.17 8.16 -17.59
CA GLU A 438 11.49 7.80 -18.13
C GLU A 438 11.45 6.50 -18.96
N ARG A 439 10.54 5.56 -18.66
CA ARG A 439 10.41 4.31 -19.43
C ARG A 439 9.91 4.53 -20.86
N LEU A 440 9.29 5.68 -21.15
CA LEU A 440 8.96 6.08 -22.52
C LEU A 440 10.20 6.31 -23.37
N GLU A 441 11.29 6.80 -22.77
CA GLU A 441 12.56 6.98 -23.48
C GLU A 441 13.26 5.64 -23.68
N ASP A 442 13.21 4.73 -22.70
CA ASP A 442 13.67 3.34 -22.89
C ASP A 442 12.89 2.64 -24.02
N TRP A 443 11.57 2.84 -24.10
CA TRP A 443 10.74 2.32 -25.17
C TRP A 443 11.10 2.91 -26.54
N PHE A 444 11.30 4.23 -26.61
CA PHE A 444 11.75 4.89 -27.83
C PHE A 444 13.10 4.34 -28.29
N ASP A 445 14.07 4.23 -27.39
CA ASP A 445 15.42 3.75 -27.70
C ASP A 445 15.40 2.28 -28.15
N ALA A 446 14.57 1.45 -27.53
CA ALA A 446 14.36 0.06 -27.93
C ALA A 446 13.82 -0.05 -29.37
N HIS A 447 12.82 0.76 -29.71
CA HIS A 447 12.30 0.81 -31.08
C HIS A 447 13.27 1.46 -32.06
N GLN A 448 14.03 2.48 -31.67
CA GLN A 448 15.02 3.08 -32.57
C GLN A 448 16.15 2.10 -32.89
N ARG A 449 16.46 1.18 -31.96
CA ARG A 449 17.42 0.09 -32.17
C ARG A 449 16.91 -1.00 -33.12
N VAL A 450 15.66 -1.45 -32.97
CA VAL A 450 15.11 -2.60 -33.72
C VAL A 450 14.33 -2.18 -34.98
N HIS A 451 13.69 -1.02 -34.93
CA HIS A 451 12.78 -0.45 -35.92
C HIS A 451 13.19 1.00 -36.29
N PRO A 452 14.42 1.21 -36.79
CA PRO A 452 15.01 2.54 -36.92
C PRO A 452 14.15 3.46 -37.80
N GLY A 453 13.83 4.65 -37.27
CA GLY A 453 13.07 5.68 -37.99
C GLY A 453 11.56 5.43 -38.07
N GLN A 454 11.03 4.34 -37.50
CA GLN A 454 9.59 4.08 -37.47
C GLN A 454 8.84 4.86 -36.39
N ILE A 455 9.58 5.49 -35.46
CA ILE A 455 9.03 6.42 -34.47
C ILE A 455 9.67 7.78 -34.69
N VAL A 456 8.83 8.78 -34.91
CA VAL A 456 9.27 10.16 -35.13
C VAL A 456 8.88 10.99 -33.92
N ARG A 457 9.85 11.70 -33.33
CA ARG A 457 9.59 12.63 -32.24
C ARG A 457 8.86 13.87 -32.74
N ARG A 458 7.97 14.42 -31.92
CA ARG A 458 7.24 15.66 -32.16
C ARG A 458 7.03 16.44 -30.88
N ARG A 459 6.56 17.69 -31.00
CA ARG A 459 6.07 18.47 -29.86
C ARG A 459 4.56 18.63 -29.94
N LEU A 460 3.84 18.17 -28.92
CA LEU A 460 2.38 18.22 -28.84
C LEU A 460 1.96 18.88 -27.52
N LEU A 461 1.16 19.95 -27.59
CA LEU A 461 0.72 20.71 -26.41
C LEU A 461 1.87 21.11 -25.46
N GLY A 462 3.03 21.46 -26.03
CA GLY A 462 4.23 21.83 -25.27
C GLY A 462 5.04 20.65 -24.73
N VAL A 463 4.55 19.41 -24.87
CA VAL A 463 5.17 18.16 -24.41
C VAL A 463 5.96 17.49 -25.53
N ASP A 464 7.14 16.97 -25.21
CA ASP A 464 7.92 16.13 -26.12
C ASP A 464 7.27 14.73 -26.25
N TRP A 465 6.87 14.39 -27.47
CA TRP A 465 6.03 13.24 -27.78
C TRP A 465 6.43 12.56 -29.10
N PHE A 466 5.55 11.71 -29.62
CA PHE A 466 5.75 10.92 -30.83
C PHE A 466 4.60 11.11 -31.84
N GLU A 467 4.93 11.07 -33.13
CA GLU A 467 3.93 11.03 -34.21
C GLU A 467 3.22 9.68 -34.27
N PRO A 468 1.95 9.63 -34.74
CA PRO A 468 1.26 8.37 -35.00
C PRO A 468 2.01 7.55 -36.06
N GLY A 469 1.97 6.24 -35.93
CA GLY A 469 2.68 5.31 -36.81
C GLY A 469 2.46 3.86 -36.41
N PRO A 470 3.30 2.92 -36.90
CA PRO A 470 3.15 1.50 -36.61
C PRO A 470 3.17 1.16 -35.10
N TRP A 471 3.82 2.01 -34.30
CA TRP A 471 4.04 1.80 -32.86
C TRP A 471 3.33 2.83 -31.97
N VAL A 472 2.66 3.82 -32.56
CA VAL A 472 1.91 4.87 -31.85
C VAL A 472 0.53 4.97 -32.50
N GLU A 473 -0.49 4.46 -31.81
CA GLU A 473 -1.79 4.14 -32.41
C GLU A 473 -2.64 5.38 -32.72
N ILE A 474 -2.47 6.45 -31.94
CA ILE A 474 -3.31 7.64 -32.00
C ILE A 474 -2.47 8.90 -32.10
N ASN A 475 -3.03 9.92 -32.76
CA ASN A 475 -2.42 11.23 -32.96
C ASN A 475 -2.94 12.30 -31.99
N GLU A 476 -4.00 12.00 -31.23
CA GLU A 476 -4.70 12.94 -30.34
C GLU A 476 -4.91 12.29 -28.96
N PRO A 477 -3.90 12.34 -28.07
CA PRO A 477 -4.06 11.90 -26.69
C PRO A 477 -5.10 12.75 -25.95
N TRP A 478 -5.85 12.12 -25.06
CA TRP A 478 -6.99 12.73 -24.39
C TRP A 478 -6.60 13.43 -23.08
N MET A 479 -6.79 14.74 -23.06
CA MET A 479 -6.59 15.62 -21.91
C MET A 479 -7.92 16.15 -21.34
N GLY A 480 -9.03 15.43 -21.54
CA GLY A 480 -10.37 15.93 -21.20
C GLY A 480 -10.92 16.92 -22.24
N PRO A 481 -11.82 17.85 -21.84
CA PRO A 481 -12.48 18.78 -22.75
C PRO A 481 -11.53 19.65 -23.59
N LEU A 482 -10.30 19.90 -23.09
CA LEU A 482 -9.25 20.65 -23.81
C LEU A 482 -8.99 20.11 -25.22
N THR A 483 -9.02 18.79 -25.36
CA THR A 483 -8.65 18.10 -26.62
C THR A 483 -9.86 17.52 -27.33
N HIS A 484 -10.89 17.08 -26.59
CA HIS A 484 -12.01 16.32 -27.16
C HIS A 484 -13.38 16.78 -26.61
N GLY A 485 -13.51 18.02 -26.12
CA GLY A 485 -14.81 18.56 -25.71
C GLY A 485 -15.73 18.88 -26.90
N CYS A 486 -17.05 18.89 -26.70
CA CYS A 486 -18.04 19.19 -27.74
C CYS A 486 -17.91 20.59 -28.38
N PHE A 487 -17.10 21.48 -27.81
CA PHE A 487 -16.84 22.84 -28.30
C PHE A 487 -15.51 22.98 -29.06
N SER A 488 -14.78 21.90 -29.32
CA SER A 488 -13.49 21.94 -30.04
C SER A 488 -13.63 22.03 -31.57
N GLN A 489 -14.84 22.18 -32.12
CA GLN A 489 -15.02 22.41 -33.55
C GLN A 489 -14.49 23.81 -33.97
N PRO A 490 -13.84 23.93 -35.14
CA PRO A 490 -13.41 25.23 -35.66
C PRO A 490 -14.59 26.20 -35.75
N GLY A 491 -14.52 27.32 -35.02
CA GLY A 491 -15.53 28.39 -35.04
C GLY A 491 -16.43 28.49 -33.81
N VAL A 492 -16.31 27.60 -32.81
CA VAL A 492 -17.04 27.72 -31.53
C VAL A 492 -16.08 28.16 -30.43
N THR A 493 -16.02 29.46 -30.16
CA THR A 493 -15.32 29.98 -28.97
C THR A 493 -16.12 29.63 -27.72
N ALA A 494 -15.65 28.63 -26.95
CA ALA A 494 -16.15 28.38 -25.60
C ALA A 494 -15.86 29.61 -24.72
N ILE A 495 -16.89 30.15 -24.06
CA ILE A 495 -16.80 31.40 -23.28
C ILE A 495 -16.06 31.24 -21.93
N LYS A 496 -15.71 30.02 -21.52
CA LYS A 496 -14.74 29.68 -20.46
C LYS A 496 -14.14 28.29 -20.78
N PRO A 497 -12.91 27.96 -20.35
CA PRO A 497 -12.40 26.60 -20.49
C PRO A 497 -13.25 25.68 -19.61
N LEU A 498 -14.19 24.91 -20.20
CA LEU A 498 -15.04 23.96 -19.47
C LEU A 498 -14.22 22.95 -18.65
N GLU A 499 -12.96 22.70 -19.04
CA GLU A 499 -12.01 21.83 -18.34
C GLU A 499 -11.66 22.29 -16.92
N LYS A 500 -11.87 23.57 -16.59
CA LYS A 500 -11.62 24.15 -15.26
C LYS A 500 -12.91 24.57 -14.56
N ASP A 501 -14.06 24.28 -15.15
CA ASP A 501 -15.33 24.56 -14.50
C ASP A 501 -15.59 23.51 -13.41
N ILE A 502 -15.38 23.93 -12.17
CA ILE A 502 -15.49 23.11 -10.96
C ILE A 502 -16.86 22.43 -10.88
N GLU A 503 -17.95 23.14 -11.19
CA GLU A 503 -19.30 22.60 -11.04
C GLU A 503 -19.62 21.60 -12.15
N ILE A 504 -19.12 21.82 -13.37
CA ILE A 504 -19.20 20.83 -14.44
C ILE A 504 -18.43 19.56 -14.08
N MET A 505 -17.23 19.69 -13.51
CA MET A 505 -16.43 18.52 -13.11
C MET A 505 -17.08 17.74 -11.96
N LYS A 506 -17.68 18.41 -10.98
CA LYS A 506 -18.46 17.76 -9.91
C LYS A 506 -19.65 16.99 -10.48
N LEU A 507 -20.44 17.62 -11.36
CA LEU A 507 -21.57 16.96 -12.01
C LEU A 507 -21.13 15.74 -12.83
N ALA A 508 -20.04 15.87 -13.60
CA ALA A 508 -19.49 14.77 -14.37
C ALA A 508 -18.98 13.62 -13.47
N LEU A 509 -18.42 13.93 -12.30
CA LEU A 509 -18.02 12.93 -11.31
C LEU A 509 -19.21 12.22 -10.67
N GLU A 510 -20.30 12.93 -10.36
CA GLU A 510 -21.55 12.31 -9.90
C GLU A 510 -22.10 11.36 -10.97
N ILE A 511 -22.10 11.79 -12.23
CA ILE A 511 -22.50 10.96 -13.37
C ILE A 511 -21.55 9.77 -13.55
N ALA A 512 -20.24 9.89 -13.33
CA ALA A 512 -19.29 8.81 -13.56
C ALA A 512 -19.22 7.80 -12.41
N CYS A 513 -19.38 8.25 -11.16
CA CYS A 513 -19.07 7.42 -9.98
C CYS A 513 -20.28 6.75 -9.33
N ASN A 514 -21.50 7.28 -9.46
CA ASN A 514 -22.70 6.74 -8.80
C ASN A 514 -23.46 5.79 -9.73
N THR A 515 -24.04 4.71 -9.25
CA THR A 515 -24.94 3.85 -10.06
C THR A 515 -26.26 4.56 -10.45
N ASP A 516 -26.97 4.02 -11.45
CA ASP A 516 -28.29 4.55 -11.86
C ASP A 516 -29.30 4.49 -10.68
N ASP A 517 -29.20 3.44 -9.86
CA ASP A 517 -29.97 3.30 -8.63
C ASP A 517 -29.43 4.19 -7.51
N GLU A 518 -28.12 4.44 -7.38
CA GLU A 518 -27.51 5.37 -6.40
C GLU A 518 -27.78 6.84 -6.71
N LEU A 519 -28.14 7.21 -7.93
CA LEU A 519 -28.68 8.56 -8.18
C LEU A 519 -30.10 8.70 -7.60
N ALA A 520 -30.88 7.61 -7.60
CA ALA A 520 -32.19 7.52 -6.95
C ALA A 520 -32.10 7.18 -5.44
N GLN A 521 -31.04 6.47 -5.03
CA GLN A 521 -30.67 6.03 -3.68
C GLN A 521 -29.60 6.93 -3.04
N ALA A 522 -29.22 8.07 -3.63
CA ALA A 522 -28.61 9.17 -2.88
C ALA A 522 -29.56 9.64 -1.76
N LEU A 523 -30.82 9.15 -1.80
CA LEU A 523 -31.81 9.16 -0.74
C LEU A 523 -31.68 8.02 0.32
N ASN A 524 -30.91 6.93 0.13
CA ASN A 524 -30.62 5.83 1.11
C ASN A 524 -29.37 4.94 0.77
N LYS A 525 -28.40 4.84 1.71
CA LYS A 525 -26.97 4.44 1.63
C LYS A 525 -26.56 2.97 1.29
N ALA A 526 -25.37 2.80 0.67
CA ALA A 526 -24.51 1.60 0.62
C ALA A 526 -22.98 1.96 0.59
N PRO A 527 -22.02 1.05 0.94
CA PRO A 527 -20.60 1.40 1.17
C PRO A 527 -19.68 1.41 -0.08
N TYR A 528 -18.69 2.33 -0.08
CA TYR A 528 -17.84 2.74 -1.22
C TYR A 528 -16.38 2.23 -1.19
N ARG A 529 -15.70 2.17 -2.36
CA ARG A 529 -14.26 1.83 -2.57
C ARG A 529 -13.49 2.84 -3.43
N SER A 530 -12.29 3.24 -2.98
CA SER A 530 -11.39 4.16 -3.69
C SER A 530 -10.98 3.69 -5.11
N PRO A 531 -10.74 4.59 -6.10
CA PRO A 531 -10.53 4.23 -7.51
C PRO A 531 -9.40 3.21 -7.78
N TYR A 532 -8.20 3.37 -7.18
CA TYR A 532 -7.07 2.46 -7.40
C TYR A 532 -7.19 1.12 -6.66
N ALA A 533 -8.18 0.98 -5.76
CA ALA A 533 -8.42 -0.22 -4.97
C ALA A 533 -9.43 -1.19 -5.60
N ARG A 534 -10.02 -0.85 -6.75
CA ARG A 534 -11.13 -1.62 -7.33
C ARG A 534 -10.70 -2.96 -7.95
N ASN A 535 -9.41 -3.11 -8.31
CA ASN A 535 -8.88 -4.27 -9.03
C ASN A 535 -7.76 -5.03 -8.28
N LEU A 536 -7.86 -5.11 -6.95
CA LEU A 536 -6.84 -5.78 -6.13
C LEU A 536 -6.75 -7.29 -6.43
N PRO A 537 -5.53 -7.86 -6.48
CA PRO A 537 -5.34 -9.29 -6.57
C PRO A 537 -5.80 -10.00 -5.29
N VAL A 538 -6.31 -11.23 -5.44
CA VAL A 538 -6.66 -12.12 -4.31
C VAL A 538 -5.64 -13.25 -4.29
N ARG A 539 -5.23 -13.73 -3.10
CA ARG A 539 -4.41 -14.95 -2.98
C ARG A 539 -5.13 -16.12 -3.65
N THR A 540 -4.64 -16.55 -4.81
CA THR A 540 -5.02 -17.82 -5.41
C THR A 540 -4.33 -18.94 -4.64
N HIS A 541 -5.10 -19.73 -3.89
CA HIS A 541 -4.58 -20.99 -3.38
C HIS A 541 -4.27 -21.90 -4.55
N VAL A 542 -2.98 -22.09 -4.84
CA VAL A 542 -2.52 -23.15 -5.73
C VAL A 542 -2.75 -24.49 -5.02
N GLY A 543 -3.94 -25.07 -5.22
CA GLY A 543 -4.18 -26.48 -4.99
C GLY A 543 -3.44 -27.27 -6.06
N LYS A 544 -2.45 -28.07 -5.64
CA LYS A 544 -1.82 -29.09 -6.49
C LYS A 544 -2.86 -30.18 -6.85
N ALA A 545 -2.69 -30.71 -8.07
CA ALA A 545 -3.49 -31.71 -8.77
C ALA A 545 -3.97 -32.89 -7.93
#